data_AF-A0A431UQI1-F1
#
_entry.id   AF-A0A431UQI1-F1
#
_cell.length_a   1.000
_cell.length_b   1.000
_cell.length_c   1.000
_cell.angle_alpha   90.00
_cell.angle_beta   90.00
_cell.angle_gamma   90.00
#
_symmetry.space_group_name_H-M   'P 1'
#
loop_
_entity.id
_entity.type
_entity.pdbx_description
1 polymer ?
#
loop_
_entity_poly.entity_id
_entity_poly.type
_entity_poly.pdbx_seq_one_letter_code
_entity_poly.pdbx_strand_id
1 'polypeptide(L)'
;MQYTPIIAHPERNHEIFENPLLLEKLVRNGALAQITAGSLTGHFGRKVQKFPLDLVKANLIHTYGSDVHNLKARPFLFKEGLCFLEKKGLLDYVDILIGNNKNIIKNKQLIILEPERIKKRRW
;
A
#
# COMPACT_ATOMS: atom_id res chain seq x y z
N MET A 1 16.35 13.03 -17.68
CA MET A 1 15.65 11.78 -17.31
C MET A 1 14.91 12.03 -16.02
N GLN A 2 13.60 11.84 -16.00
CA GLN A 2 12.78 12.03 -14.79
C GLN A 2 12.51 10.65 -14.20
N TYR A 3 12.79 10.47 -12.93
CA TYR A 3 12.53 9.23 -12.19
C TYR A 3 11.38 9.47 -11.22
N THR A 4 10.54 8.45 -11.04
CA THR A 4 9.47 8.46 -10.04
C THR A 4 9.80 7.45 -8.95
N PRO A 5 10.08 7.88 -7.71
CA PRO A 5 10.41 6.96 -6.63
C PRO A 5 9.18 6.18 -6.17
N ILE A 6 9.36 4.91 -5.83
CA ILE A 6 8.34 4.09 -5.15
C ILE A 6 8.84 3.78 -3.75
N ILE A 7 8.17 4.33 -2.74
CA ILE A 7 8.45 4.11 -1.33
C ILE A 7 8.04 2.68 -0.98
N ALA A 8 9.03 1.86 -0.59
CA ALA A 8 8.78 0.49 -0.19
C ALA A 8 8.08 0.44 1.18
N HIS A 9 7.02 -0.37 1.26
CA HIS A 9 6.34 -0.78 2.48
C HIS A 9 6.23 0.33 3.56
N PRO A 10 5.62 1.49 3.24
CA PRO A 10 5.53 2.61 4.17
C PRO A 10 4.73 2.26 5.42
N GLU A 11 3.86 1.24 5.35
CA GLU A 11 3.06 0.75 6.47
C GLU A 11 3.90 0.15 7.61
N ARG A 12 5.19 -0.15 7.35
CA ARG A 12 6.15 -0.65 8.35
C ARG A 12 7.07 0.43 8.90
N ASN A 13 7.03 1.64 8.36
CA ASN A 13 7.83 2.75 8.86
C ASN A 13 7.15 3.37 10.09
N HIS A 14 7.87 3.41 11.22
CA HIS A 14 7.33 3.89 12.48
C HIS A 14 6.94 5.38 12.45
N GLU A 15 7.74 6.23 11.80
CA GLU A 15 7.43 7.66 11.70
C GLU A 15 6.18 7.92 10.84
N ILE A 16 6.02 7.17 9.74
CA ILE A 16 4.81 7.23 8.91
C ILE A 16 3.59 6.72 9.68
N PHE A 17 3.75 5.69 10.51
CA PHE A 17 2.69 5.21 11.39
C PHE A 17 2.24 6.28 12.39
N GLU A 18 3.18 6.94 13.08
CA GLU A 18 2.88 8.01 14.05
C GLU A 18 2.30 9.26 13.38
N ASN A 19 2.81 9.58 12.18
CA ASN A 19 2.43 10.75 11.41
C ASN A 19 2.26 10.43 9.90
N PRO A 20 1.06 9.96 9.49
CA PRO A 20 0.80 9.61 8.09
C PRO A 20 0.91 10.79 7.10
N LEU A 21 0.91 12.03 7.61
CA LEU A 21 1.15 13.24 6.80
C LEU A 21 2.52 13.23 6.13
N LEU A 22 3.50 12.50 6.67
CA LEU A 22 4.80 12.34 6.04
C LEU A 22 4.67 11.64 4.69
N LEU A 23 3.94 10.53 4.63
CA LEU A 23 3.70 9.82 3.38
C LEU A 23 2.83 10.66 2.44
N GLU A 24 1.76 11.29 2.95
CA GLU A 24 0.91 12.17 2.15
C GLU A 24 1.73 13.26 1.43
N LYS A 25 2.64 13.94 2.14
CA LYS A 25 3.51 14.97 1.55
C LYS A 25 4.40 14.41 0.45
N LEU A 26 5.00 13.23 0.67
CA LEU A 26 5.84 12.59 -0.34
C LEU A 26 5.04 12.25 -1.59
N VAL A 27 3.83 11.70 -1.41
CA VAL A 27 2.93 11.33 -2.51
C VAL A 27 2.48 12.57 -3.29
N ARG A 28 2.07 13.63 -2.60
CA ARG A 28 1.70 14.91 -3.24
C ARG A 28 2.86 15.55 -4.02
N ASN A 29 4.10 15.26 -3.63
CA ASN A 29 5.30 15.70 -4.34
C ASN A 29 5.73 14.73 -5.47
N GLY A 30 4.89 13.76 -5.82
CA GLY A 30 5.10 12.86 -6.96
C GLY A 30 5.74 11.51 -6.61
N ALA A 31 5.97 11.20 -5.33
CA ALA A 31 6.37 9.85 -4.95
C ALA A 31 5.20 8.88 -5.03
N LEU A 32 5.51 7.61 -5.26
CA LEU A 32 4.56 6.51 -5.18
C LEU A 32 4.87 5.65 -3.96
N ALA A 33 4.03 4.66 -3.68
CA ALA A 33 4.21 3.78 -2.54
C ALA A 33 3.66 2.37 -2.81
N GLN A 34 4.39 1.39 -2.30
CA GLN A 34 4.09 -0.03 -2.44
C GLN A 34 3.71 -0.64 -1.10
N ILE A 35 2.51 -1.22 -0.99
CA ILE A 35 2.07 -1.91 0.23
C ILE A 35 2.37 -3.40 0.18
N THR A 36 2.72 -3.99 1.33
CA THR A 36 3.03 -5.42 1.41
C THR A 36 1.80 -6.29 1.63
N ALA A 37 1.70 -7.40 0.89
CA ALA A 37 0.69 -8.43 1.02
C ALA A 37 0.49 -8.92 2.46
N GLY A 38 1.58 -9.31 3.12
CA GLY A 38 1.55 -9.79 4.52
C GLY A 38 1.05 -8.74 5.52
N SER A 39 1.17 -7.44 5.21
CA SER A 39 0.65 -6.36 6.07
C SER A 39 -0.89 -6.30 6.00
N LEU A 40 -1.48 -6.58 4.83
CA LEU A 40 -2.93 -6.63 4.64
C LEU A 40 -3.59 -7.90 5.20
N THR A 41 -2.88 -9.03 5.21
CA THR A 41 -3.43 -10.30 5.72
C THR A 41 -3.45 -10.37 7.26
N GLY A 42 -2.81 -9.41 7.95
CA GLY A 42 -2.68 -9.42 9.40
C GLY A 42 -1.62 -10.40 9.91
N HIS A 43 -0.73 -10.88 9.04
CA HIS A 43 0.38 -11.78 9.38
C HIS A 43 1.29 -11.20 10.47
N PHE A 44 1.45 -9.88 10.49
CA PHE A 44 2.23 -9.14 11.50
C PHE A 44 1.39 -8.67 12.70
N GLY A 45 0.13 -9.12 12.81
CA GLY A 45 -0.78 -8.82 13.91
C GLY A 45 -1.99 -7.97 13.51
N ARG A 46 -3.16 -8.32 14.07
CA ARG A 46 -4.46 -7.65 13.78
C ARG A 46 -4.49 -6.16 14.13
N LYS A 47 -3.78 -5.75 15.20
CA LYS A 47 -3.69 -4.33 15.58
C LYS A 47 -2.99 -3.51 14.50
N VAL A 48 -1.98 -4.09 13.86
CA VAL A 48 -1.17 -3.42 12.83
C VAL A 48 -1.86 -3.47 11.47
N GLN A 49 -2.68 -4.48 11.18
CA GLN A 49 -3.44 -4.64 9.92
C GLN A 49 -4.34 -3.44 9.55
N LYS A 50 -4.82 -2.68 10.54
CA LYS A 50 -5.69 -1.54 10.29
C LYS A 50 -4.98 -0.42 9.53
N PHE A 51 -3.73 -0.13 9.88
CA PHE A 51 -2.99 0.99 9.30
C PHE A 51 -2.74 0.83 7.79
N PRO A 52 -2.25 -0.32 7.28
CA PRO A 52 -2.14 -0.58 5.85
C PRO A 52 -3.48 -0.38 5.10
N LEU A 53 -4.61 -0.78 5.70
CA LEU A 53 -5.93 -0.55 5.10
C LEU A 53 -6.32 0.94 5.06
N ASP A 54 -6.00 1.69 6.12
CA ASP A 54 -6.23 3.13 6.16
C ASP A 54 -5.39 3.85 5.09
N LEU A 55 -4.15 3.42 4.84
CA LEU A 55 -3.31 3.95 3.74
C LEU A 55 -3.92 3.69 2.36
N VAL A 56 -4.44 2.49 2.11
CA VAL A 56 -5.11 2.15 0.84
C VAL A 56 -6.33 3.04 0.62
N LYS A 57 -7.21 3.16 1.62
CA LYS A 57 -8.43 3.98 1.54
C LYS A 57 -8.16 5.47 1.42
N ALA A 58 -6.98 5.92 1.84
CA ALA A 58 -6.54 7.29 1.72
C ALA A 58 -5.84 7.59 0.38
N ASN A 59 -5.87 6.65 -0.58
CA ASN A 59 -5.21 6.77 -1.88
C ASN A 59 -3.69 7.00 -1.77
N LEU A 60 -3.05 6.56 -0.68
CA LEU A 60 -1.61 6.72 -0.46
C LEU A 60 -0.79 5.55 -0.98
N ILE A 61 -1.44 4.48 -1.42
CA ILE A 61 -0.81 3.26 -1.95
C ILE A 61 -1.11 3.14 -3.44
N HIS A 62 -0.09 2.83 -4.22
CA HIS A 62 -0.14 2.87 -5.69
C HIS A 62 0.19 1.52 -6.32
N THR A 63 0.93 0.68 -5.59
CA THR A 63 1.39 -0.63 -6.06
C THR A 63 1.34 -1.65 -4.94
N TYR A 64 1.41 -2.93 -5.31
CA TYR A 64 1.23 -4.05 -4.41
C TYR A 64 2.34 -5.09 -4.58
N GLY A 65 2.91 -5.59 -3.48
CA GLY A 65 4.04 -6.52 -3.51
C GLY A 65 3.98 -7.54 -2.38
N SER A 66 4.56 -8.72 -2.59
CA SER A 66 4.65 -9.76 -1.56
C SER A 66 5.72 -9.48 -0.51
N ASP A 67 6.86 -8.91 -0.96
CA ASP A 67 8.05 -8.72 -0.13
C ASP A 67 8.50 -10.03 0.56
N VAL A 68 8.37 -11.14 -0.20
CA VAL A 68 8.66 -12.51 0.22
C VAL A 68 10.16 -12.74 0.39
N HIS A 69 10.53 -13.44 1.47
CA HIS A 69 11.93 -13.81 1.73
C HIS A 69 12.11 -15.29 2.10
N ASN A 70 11.08 -15.97 2.61
CA ASN A 70 11.12 -17.38 2.97
C ASN A 70 9.71 -17.96 3.18
N LEU A 71 9.59 -19.28 3.34
CA LEU A 71 8.29 -19.95 3.47
C LEU A 71 7.64 -19.84 4.86
N LYS A 72 8.35 -19.35 5.89
CA LYS A 72 7.88 -19.39 7.29
C LYS A 72 7.58 -18.00 7.85
N ALA A 73 8.60 -17.16 7.96
CA ALA A 73 8.52 -15.85 8.58
C ALA A 73 7.96 -14.76 7.64
N ARG A 74 8.37 -14.77 6.37
CA ARG A 74 7.93 -13.80 5.35
C ARG A 74 7.46 -14.51 4.07
N PRO A 75 6.33 -15.24 4.15
CA PRO A 75 5.76 -15.98 3.02
C PRO A 75 5.11 -15.04 1.98
N PHE A 76 4.74 -15.61 0.83
CA PHE A 76 4.29 -14.85 -0.34
C PHE A 76 2.99 -14.06 -0.11
N LEU A 77 1.96 -14.69 0.46
CA LEU A 77 0.66 -14.11 0.89
C LEU A 77 -0.06 -13.22 -0.14
N PHE A 78 0.33 -13.27 -1.41
CA PHE A 78 -0.06 -12.29 -2.41
C PHE A 78 -1.55 -12.36 -2.71
N LYS A 79 -2.10 -13.56 -2.90
CA LYS A 79 -3.53 -13.77 -3.20
C LYS A 79 -4.39 -13.47 -1.98
N GLU A 80 -3.91 -13.81 -0.79
CA GLU A 80 -4.59 -13.62 0.48
C GLU A 80 -4.77 -12.14 0.79
N GLY A 81 -3.76 -11.31 0.53
CA GLY A 81 -3.87 -9.85 0.71
C GLY A 81 -4.84 -9.20 -0.27
N LEU A 82 -4.90 -9.66 -1.53
CA LEU A 82 -5.91 -9.18 -2.50
C LEU A 82 -7.32 -9.60 -2.08
N CYS A 83 -7.51 -10.88 -1.74
CA CYS A 83 -8.80 -11.39 -1.27
C CYS A 83 -9.27 -10.66 0.00
N PHE A 84 -8.35 -10.23 0.86
CA PHE A 84 -8.69 -9.38 2.00
C PHE A 84 -9.27 -8.02 1.56
N LEU A 85 -8.68 -7.34 0.58
CA LEU A 85 -9.20 -6.09 0.05
C LEU A 85 -10.57 -6.27 -0.62
N GLU A 86 -10.75 -7.33 -1.41
CA GLU A 86 -12.04 -7.69 -2.02
C GLU A 86 -13.12 -7.88 -0.95
N LYS A 87 -12.84 -8.63 0.13
CA LYS A 87 -13.76 -8.81 1.26
C LYS A 87 -14.06 -7.52 2.03
N LYS A 88 -13.25 -6.47 1.86
CA LYS A 88 -13.51 -5.13 2.40
C LYS A 88 -14.27 -4.22 1.43
N GLY A 89 -14.71 -4.74 0.28
CA GLY A 89 -15.43 -3.99 -0.75
C GLY A 89 -14.52 -3.05 -1.55
N LEU A 90 -13.22 -3.33 -1.61
CA LEU A 90 -12.22 -2.49 -2.29
C LEU A 90 -11.76 -3.12 -3.61
N LEU A 91 -12.69 -3.64 -4.40
CA LEU A 91 -12.38 -4.31 -5.68
C LEU A 91 -11.69 -3.36 -6.66
N ASP A 92 -12.17 -2.12 -6.77
CA ASP A 92 -11.56 -1.10 -7.64
C ASP A 92 -10.09 -0.85 -7.29
N TYR A 93 -9.75 -0.85 -6.00
CA TYR A 93 -8.35 -0.71 -5.55
C TYR A 93 -7.51 -1.91 -5.97
N VAL A 94 -8.05 -3.14 -5.90
CA VAL A 94 -7.33 -4.34 -6.37
C VAL A 94 -6.98 -4.22 -7.84
N ASP A 95 -7.95 -3.81 -8.67
CA ASP A 95 -7.75 -3.63 -10.10
C ASP A 95 -6.72 -2.54 -10.40
N ILE A 96 -6.80 -1.40 -9.70
CA ILE A 96 -5.84 -0.28 -9.85
C ILE A 96 -4.43 -0.72 -9.44
N LEU A 97 -4.26 -1.35 -8.27
CA LEU A 97 -2.95 -1.75 -7.76
C LEU A 97 -2.27 -2.76 -8.69
N ILE A 98 -3.01 -3.77 -9.16
CA ILE A 98 -2.49 -4.78 -10.08
C ILE A 98 -2.29 -4.21 -11.50
N GLY A 99 -3.16 -3.32 -11.93
CA GLY A 99 -2.99 -2.55 -13.18
C GLY A 99 -1.70 -1.72 -13.15
N ASN A 100 -1.45 -1.00 -12.06
CA ASN A 100 -0.26 -0.19 -11.86
C ASN A 100 1.01 -1.05 -11.85
N ASN A 101 1.00 -2.22 -11.18
CA ASN A 101 2.12 -3.16 -11.26
C ASN A 101 2.46 -3.53 -12.72
N LYS A 102 1.45 -3.81 -13.55
CA LYS A 102 1.65 -4.11 -14.98
C LYS A 102 2.16 -2.89 -15.75
N ASN A 103 1.67 -1.69 -15.43
CA ASN A 103 2.06 -0.45 -16.11
C ASN A 103 3.50 -0.07 -15.80
N ILE A 104 3.99 -0.30 -14.57
CA ILE A 104 5.39 -0.09 -14.20
C ILE A 104 6.32 -0.92 -15.09
N ILE A 105 6.03 -2.22 -15.25
CA ILE A 105 6.84 -3.12 -16.09
C ILE A 105 6.87 -2.64 -17.55
N LYS A 106 5.76 -2.08 -18.03
CA LYS A 106 5.61 -1.59 -19.41
C LYS A 106 6.03 -0.14 -19.59
N ASN A 107 6.54 0.51 -18.54
CA ASN A 107 6.83 1.95 -18.50
C ASN A 107 5.66 2.81 -19.02
N LYS A 108 4.43 2.47 -18.62
CA LYS A 108 3.18 3.19 -18.94
C LYS A 108 2.76 4.06 -17.77
N GLN A 109 1.88 5.04 -18.02
CA GLN A 109 1.27 5.84 -16.96
C GLN A 109 0.48 4.97 -15.98
N LEU A 110 0.54 5.35 -14.70
CA LEU A 110 -0.20 4.71 -13.62
C LEU A 110 -1.50 5.47 -13.36
N ILE A 111 -2.49 4.75 -12.83
CA ILE A 111 -3.71 5.33 -12.29
C ILE A 111 -3.41 5.74 -10.85
N ILE A 112 -3.39 7.05 -10.60
CA ILE A 112 -3.16 7.66 -9.29
C ILE A 112 -4.45 8.35 -8.88
N LEU A 113 -5.01 7.96 -7.74
CA LEU A 113 -6.18 8.61 -7.16
C LEU A 113 -5.74 9.79 -6.29
N GLU A 114 -6.59 10.80 -6.14
CA GLU A 114 -6.28 11.96 -5.32
C GLU A 114 -6.03 11.58 -3.85
N PRO A 115 -4.86 11.90 -3.26
CA PRO A 115 -4.55 11.59 -1.88
C PRO A 115 -5.56 12.21 -0.91
N GLU A 116 -6.12 11.38 -0.03
CA GLU A 116 -7.01 11.80 1.04
C GLU A 116 -6.28 11.83 2.39
N ARG A 117 -6.77 12.68 3.29
CA ARG A 117 -6.19 12.82 4.62
C ARG A 117 -6.70 11.73 5.55
N ILE A 118 -5.81 10.94 6.12
CA ILE A 118 -6.16 9.96 7.16
C ILE A 118 -6.61 10.71 8.42
N LYS A 119 -7.91 10.60 8.74
CA LYS A 119 -8.46 11.15 9.97
C LYS A 119 -8.00 10.30 11.16
N LYS A 120 -7.21 10.87 12.08
CA LYS A 120 -6.94 10.23 13.38
C LYS A 120 -8.27 10.05 14.10
N ARG A 121 -8.70 8.81 14.35
CA ARG A 121 -9.79 8.55 15.30
C ARG A 121 -9.22 8.84 16.69
N ARG A 122 -9.77 9.86 17.36
CA ARG A 122 -9.56 10.05 18.80
C ARG A 122 -9.99 8.76 19.50
N TRP A 123 -9.11 8.23 20.33
CA TRP A 123 -9.42 7.15 21.25
C TRP A 123 -10.39 7.65 22.32
#